data_AF-A0A7X8M6Q7-F1
#
_entry.id   AF-A0A7X8M6Q7-F1
#
_cell.length_a   1.000
_cell.length_b   1.000
_cell.length_c   1.000
_cell.angle_alpha   90.00
_cell.angle_beta   90.00
_cell.angle_gamma   90.00
#
_symmetry.space_group_name_H-M   'P 1'
#
loop_
_entity.id
_entity.type
_entity.pdbx_description
1 polymer ?
#
loop_
_entity_poly.entity_id
_entity_poly.type
_entity_poly.pdbx_seq_one_letter_code
_entity_poly.pdbx_strand_id
1 'polypeptide(L)'
;MFSHALPLLKPQSAGLRRKLLLLIYFILAFGITWAVWIPQASGVIVPGILTVVAGFGPSIAGLILIYFDEGKEGLHNTAYRLISNGRFLWKWMLLCVVAPVLCFLLGLAFYYLLCGEIPQLVDPAHVVTSPGQWYLGVLVFLYIFIFSALGEEIGWRGYALPRLLIDWGSLRASLILGICWFIWHLPLFWIAGNFHQQLPWTWFFLQIMGMSLLYTWFYHRTQGNLFIAMLFHTSGN
;
A
#
# COMPACT_ATOMS: atom_id res chain seq x y z
N MET A 1 -4.90 24.38 21.97
CA MET A 1 -3.82 23.71 22.72
C MET A 1 -4.18 22.24 22.88
N PHE A 2 -3.59 21.36 22.06
CA PHE A 2 -3.42 19.94 22.38
C PHE A 2 -2.09 19.53 21.74
N SER A 3 -1.03 19.72 22.51
CA SER A 3 0.30 19.21 22.23
C SER A 3 0.35 17.81 22.83
N HIS A 4 0.08 16.79 22.02
CA HIS A 4 0.64 15.47 22.23
C HIS A 4 1.70 15.29 21.16
N ALA A 5 2.87 15.88 21.42
CA ALA A 5 4.08 15.45 20.75
C ALA A 5 4.25 13.96 21.05
N LEU A 6 4.20 13.13 20.00
CA LEU A 6 4.57 11.72 20.04
C LEU A 6 5.95 11.61 20.74
N PRO A 7 6.17 10.63 21.64
CA PRO A 7 7.44 10.48 22.32
C PRO A 7 8.54 10.24 21.27
N LEU A 8 9.38 11.26 21.04
CA LEU A 8 10.53 11.18 20.17
C LEU A 8 11.59 10.30 20.85
N LEU A 9 11.96 9.21 20.17
CA LEU A 9 13.01 8.26 20.58
C LEU A 9 14.35 8.99 20.86
N LYS A 10 15.05 8.61 21.94
CA LYS A 10 16.34 9.20 22.40
C LYS A 10 17.51 9.06 21.39
N PRO A 11 18.49 9.97 21.34
CA PRO A 11 19.05 10.43 20.06
C PRO A 11 20.17 9.62 19.37
N GLN A 12 20.98 8.79 20.04
CA GLN A 12 22.14 8.12 19.38
C GLN A 12 22.03 6.59 19.32
N SER A 13 21.53 5.93 20.37
CA SER A 13 21.21 4.50 20.36
C SER A 13 19.93 4.17 19.57
N ALA A 14 19.05 5.16 19.35
CA ALA A 14 17.85 4.94 18.54
C ALA A 14 18.12 4.86 17.04
N GLY A 15 19.20 5.47 16.52
CA GLY A 15 19.47 5.47 15.08
C GLY A 15 19.83 4.08 14.55
N LEU A 16 20.84 3.44 15.17
CA LEU A 16 21.25 2.07 14.80
C LEU A 16 20.13 1.06 15.08
N ARG A 17 19.50 1.15 16.25
CA ARG A 17 18.35 0.29 16.60
C ARG A 17 17.21 0.42 15.61
N ARG A 18 16.83 1.65 15.19
CA ARG A 18 15.78 1.88 14.19
C ARG A 18 16.13 1.29 12.84
N LYS A 19 17.37 1.47 12.37
CA LYS A 19 17.83 0.86 11.10
C LYS A 19 17.79 -0.66 11.17
N LEU A 20 18.19 -1.25 12.29
CA LEU A 20 18.11 -2.69 12.51
C LEU A 20 16.65 -3.18 12.54
N LEU A 21 15.76 -2.47 13.24
CA LEU A 21 14.34 -2.80 13.29
C LEU A 21 13.67 -2.67 11.91
N LEU A 22 14.06 -1.67 11.10
CA LEU A 22 13.62 -1.55 9.71
C LEU A 22 14.10 -2.73 8.85
N LEU A 23 15.35 -3.16 9.03
CA LEU A 23 15.86 -4.34 8.33
C LEU A 23 15.09 -5.61 8.73
N ILE A 24 14.90 -5.82 10.04
CA ILE A 24 14.11 -6.94 10.57
C ILE A 24 12.68 -6.89 10.02
N TYR A 25 12.08 -5.70 9.95
CA TYR A 25 10.75 -5.51 9.38
C TYR A 25 10.66 -6.00 7.94
N PHE A 26 11.57 -5.55 7.05
CA PHE A 26 11.53 -5.99 5.66
C PHE A 26 11.80 -7.49 5.52
N ILE A 27 12.73 -8.05 6.31
CA ILE A 27 12.98 -9.50 6.33
C ILE A 27 11.73 -10.28 6.74
N LEU A 28 11.04 -9.86 7.81
CA LEU A 28 9.82 -10.51 8.28
C LEU A 28 8.67 -10.33 7.28
N ALA A 29 8.44 -9.12 6.78
CA ALA A 29 7.37 -8.83 5.83
C ALA A 29 7.51 -9.67 4.56
N PHE A 30 8.73 -9.72 4.01
CA PHE A 30 9.02 -10.50 2.81
C PHE A 30 8.97 -11.99 3.13
N GLY A 31 9.58 -12.43 4.24
CA GLY A 31 9.59 -13.83 4.65
C GLY A 31 8.19 -14.41 4.81
N ILE A 32 7.26 -13.68 5.44
CA ILE A 32 5.86 -14.12 5.61
C ILE A 32 5.18 -14.26 4.25
N THR A 33 5.27 -13.24 3.38
CA THR A 33 4.60 -13.26 2.09
C THR A 33 5.21 -14.28 1.13
N TRP A 34 6.54 -14.27 1.00
CA TRP A 34 7.28 -15.07 0.04
C TRP A 34 7.34 -16.54 0.41
N ALA A 35 7.17 -16.91 1.69
CA ALA A 35 6.99 -18.30 2.10
C ALA A 35 5.79 -18.98 1.42
N VAL A 36 4.81 -18.21 0.94
CA VAL A 36 3.66 -18.70 0.19
C VAL A 36 3.77 -18.37 -1.30
N TRP A 37 4.09 -17.13 -1.63
CA TRP A 37 4.08 -16.68 -3.03
C TRP A 37 5.21 -17.28 -3.89
N ILE A 38 6.40 -17.57 -3.32
CA ILE A 38 7.50 -18.19 -4.11
C ILE A 38 7.20 -19.65 -4.48
N PRO A 39 6.74 -20.52 -3.55
CA PRO A 39 6.28 -21.85 -3.92
C PRO A 39 5.17 -21.80 -4.98
N GLN A 40 4.20 -20.90 -4.80
CA GLN A 40 3.11 -20.73 -5.76
C GLN A 40 3.60 -20.29 -7.14
N ALA A 41 4.55 -19.35 -7.20
CA ALA A 41 5.21 -18.91 -8.43
C ALA A 41 5.99 -20.04 -9.13
N SER A 42 6.48 -21.02 -8.36
CA SER A 42 7.15 -22.22 -8.88
C SER A 42 6.18 -23.31 -9.35
N GLY A 43 4.87 -23.04 -9.33
CA GLY A 43 3.83 -23.99 -9.78
C GLY A 43 3.21 -24.85 -8.67
N VAL A 44 3.56 -24.62 -7.39
CA VAL A 44 2.89 -25.29 -6.28
C VAL A 44 1.45 -24.79 -6.18
N ILE A 45 0.48 -25.71 -6.16
CA ILE A 45 -0.93 -25.35 -5.99
C ILE A 45 -1.15 -24.92 -4.54
N VAL A 46 -1.44 -23.63 -4.35
CA VAL A 46 -1.75 -23.03 -3.06
C VAL A 46 -3.22 -22.62 -3.06
N PRO A 47 -4.00 -22.95 -2.00
CA PRO A 47 -5.36 -22.43 -1.84
C PRO A 47 -5.39 -20.90 -1.94
N GLY A 48 -6.30 -20.33 -2.74
CA GLY A 48 -6.34 -18.88 -2.99
C GLY A 48 -6.44 -18.03 -1.72
N ILE A 49 -7.11 -18.53 -0.66
CA ILE A 49 -7.15 -17.86 0.64
C ILE A 49 -5.77 -17.68 1.28
N LEU A 50 -4.85 -18.65 1.11
CA LEU A 50 -3.49 -18.54 1.62
C LEU A 50 -2.68 -17.52 0.80
N THR A 51 -2.92 -17.41 -0.51
CA THR A 51 -2.32 -16.35 -1.33
C THR A 51 -2.72 -14.96 -0.82
N VAL A 52 -4.00 -14.77 -0.49
CA VAL A 52 -4.54 -13.52 0.06
C VAL A 52 -3.96 -13.23 1.44
N VAL A 53 -3.99 -14.20 2.35
CA VAL A 53 -3.44 -14.05 3.71
C VAL A 53 -1.93 -13.79 3.68
N ALA A 54 -1.19 -14.38 2.75
CA ALA A 54 0.23 -14.11 2.58
C ALA A 54 0.50 -12.63 2.21
N GLY A 55 -0.44 -11.97 1.53
CA GLY A 55 -0.41 -10.53 1.27
C GLY A 55 -0.36 -9.66 2.55
N PHE A 56 -0.77 -10.19 3.71
CA PHE A 56 -0.73 -9.49 4.99
C PHE A 56 0.68 -9.45 5.64
N GLY A 57 1.70 -10.05 5.02
CA GLY A 57 3.07 -10.06 5.54
C GLY A 57 3.56 -8.69 6.02
N PRO A 58 3.42 -7.59 5.25
CA PRO A 58 3.81 -6.25 5.69
C PRO A 58 3.08 -5.78 6.95
N SER A 59 1.75 -5.91 7.02
CA SER A 59 0.98 -5.48 8.20
C SER A 59 1.25 -6.36 9.42
N ILE A 60 1.38 -7.68 9.25
CA ILE A 60 1.71 -8.61 10.34
C ILE A 60 3.10 -8.26 10.91
N ALA A 61 4.12 -8.12 10.06
CA ALA A 61 5.47 -7.74 10.49
C ALA A 61 5.48 -6.38 11.19
N GLY A 62 4.71 -5.42 10.67
CA GLY A 62 4.57 -4.10 11.26
C GLY A 62 3.97 -4.17 12.67
N LEU A 63 2.84 -4.85 12.83
CA LEU A 63 2.17 -5.00 14.13
C LEU A 63 3.03 -5.73 15.16
N ILE A 64 3.73 -6.79 14.76
CA ILE A 64 4.69 -7.51 15.61
C ILE A 64 5.73 -6.53 16.15
N LEU A 65 6.39 -5.78 15.28
CA LEU A 65 7.47 -4.90 15.71
C LEU A 65 6.98 -3.65 16.44
N ILE A 66 5.77 -3.15 16.15
CA ILE A 66 5.11 -2.10 16.94
C ILE A 66 4.90 -2.62 18.36
N TYR A 67 4.34 -3.82 18.52
CA TYR A 67 4.12 -4.38 19.85
C TYR A 67 5.43 -4.57 20.63
N PHE A 68 6.49 -5.08 19.98
CA PHE A 68 7.78 -5.29 20.65
C PHE A 68 8.54 -3.99 20.97
N ASP A 69 8.38 -2.94 20.17
CA ASP A 69 9.12 -1.67 20.34
C ASP A 69 8.34 -0.65 21.20
N GLU A 70 7.02 -0.61 21.03
CA GLU A 70 6.11 0.43 21.58
C GLU A 70 5.01 -0.15 22.48
N GLY A 71 4.92 -1.49 22.62
CA GLY A 71 3.94 -2.14 23.48
C GLY A 71 2.49 -1.99 23.01
N LYS A 72 1.55 -2.15 23.96
CA LYS A 72 0.11 -1.98 23.70
C LYS A 72 -0.26 -0.55 23.30
N GLU A 73 0.51 0.44 23.76
CA GLU A 73 0.29 1.85 23.40
C GLU A 73 0.56 2.10 21.92
N GLY A 74 1.62 1.51 21.35
CA GLY A 74 1.88 1.58 19.92
C GLY A 74 0.77 0.96 19.06
N LEU A 75 0.23 -0.18 19.51
CA LEU A 75 -0.92 -0.82 18.84
C LEU A 75 -2.17 0.06 18.92
N HIS A 76 -2.45 0.64 20.09
CA HIS A 76 -3.57 1.56 20.27
C HIS A 76 -3.43 2.81 19.38
N ASN A 77 -2.23 3.39 19.29
CA ASN A 77 -1.95 4.51 18.39
C ASN A 77 -2.15 4.12 16.92
N THR A 78 -1.76 2.91 16.53
CA THR A 78 -2.00 2.38 15.18
C THR A 78 -3.49 2.23 14.89
N ALA A 79 -4.26 1.67 15.82
CA ALA A 79 -5.72 1.58 15.72
C ALA A 79 -6.36 2.98 15.65
N TYR A 80 -5.88 3.94 16.43
CA TYR A 80 -6.36 5.32 16.38
C TYR A 80 -6.09 5.97 15.02
N ARG A 81 -4.96 5.67 14.37
CA ARG A 81 -4.63 6.15 13.01
C ARG A 81 -5.46 5.46 11.91
N LEU A 82 -5.98 4.26 12.17
CA LEU A 82 -6.94 3.55 11.31
C LEU A 82 -8.36 4.11 11.45
N ILE A 83 -8.63 4.85 12.52
CA ILE A 83 -9.90 5.55 12.72
C ILE A 83 -9.76 6.96 12.15
N SER A 84 -10.65 7.29 11.24
CA SER A 84 -10.65 8.57 10.53
C SER A 84 -11.02 9.72 11.50
N ASN A 85 -10.05 10.55 11.89
CA ASN A 85 -10.24 11.62 12.88
C ASN A 85 -9.67 12.98 12.41
N GLY A 86 -10.52 13.86 11.87
CA GLY A 86 -10.08 15.22 11.53
C GLY A 86 -11.17 16.13 11.01
N ARG A 87 -11.10 17.43 11.36
CA ARG A 87 -12.08 18.47 10.97
C ARG A 87 -12.17 18.74 9.45
N PHE A 88 -11.26 18.19 8.64
CA PHE A 88 -11.24 18.33 7.18
C PHE A 88 -10.86 17.02 6.49
N LEU A 89 -11.40 15.92 6.98
CA LEU A 89 -11.08 14.60 6.48
C LEU A 89 -11.77 14.28 5.15
N TRP A 90 -13.00 14.77 4.98
CA TRP A 90 -13.81 14.54 3.78
C TRP A 90 -13.12 15.02 2.49
N LYS A 91 -12.38 16.15 2.53
CA LYS A 91 -11.63 16.64 1.35
C LYS A 91 -10.51 15.67 0.95
N TRP A 92 -9.89 15.00 1.92
CA TRP A 92 -8.84 14.02 1.66
C TRP A 92 -9.46 12.72 1.16
N MET A 93 -10.60 12.31 1.72
CA MET A 93 -11.37 11.16 1.21
C MET A 93 -11.80 11.38 -0.24
N LEU A 94 -12.33 12.57 -0.56
CA LEU A 94 -12.69 12.95 -1.92
C LEU A 94 -11.47 12.92 -2.84
N LEU A 95 -10.33 13.46 -2.40
CA LEU A 95 -9.11 13.44 -3.18
C LEU A 95 -8.57 12.02 -3.40
N CYS A 96 -8.74 11.10 -2.44
CA CYS A 96 -8.37 9.70 -2.63
C CYS A 96 -9.13 9.02 -3.76
N VAL A 97 -10.39 9.41 -3.99
CA VAL A 97 -11.22 8.88 -5.07
C VAL A 97 -10.97 9.61 -6.38
N VAL A 98 -10.86 10.94 -6.33
CA VAL A 98 -10.71 11.78 -7.53
C VAL A 98 -9.31 11.66 -8.14
N ALA A 99 -8.25 11.60 -7.33
CA ALA A 99 -6.89 11.60 -7.84
C ALA A 99 -6.57 10.38 -8.73
N PRO A 100 -6.90 9.13 -8.37
CA PRO A 100 -6.71 7.98 -9.27
C PRO A 100 -7.48 8.12 -10.58
N VAL A 101 -8.73 8.59 -10.55
CA VAL A 101 -9.54 8.83 -11.75
C VAL A 101 -8.87 9.87 -12.65
N LEU A 102 -8.41 10.98 -12.08
CA LEU A 102 -7.70 12.00 -12.86
C LEU A 102 -6.39 11.47 -13.45
N CYS A 103 -5.60 10.71 -12.69
CA CYS A 103 -4.38 10.07 -13.18
C CYS A 103 -4.68 9.12 -14.36
N PHE A 104 -5.75 8.32 -14.24
CA PHE A 104 -6.20 7.44 -15.31
C PHE A 104 -6.62 8.22 -16.57
N LEU A 105 -7.46 9.25 -16.41
CA LEU A 105 -7.91 10.08 -17.53
C LEU A 105 -6.76 10.83 -18.21
N LEU A 106 -5.79 11.33 -17.45
CA LEU A 106 -4.59 11.97 -17.98
C LEU A 106 -3.70 10.97 -18.73
N GLY A 107 -3.52 9.75 -18.19
CA GLY A 107 -2.80 8.68 -18.85
C GLY A 107 -3.47 8.25 -20.17
N LEU A 108 -4.80 8.17 -20.16
CA LEU A 108 -5.59 7.88 -21.36
C LEU A 108 -5.48 8.98 -22.41
N ALA A 109 -5.58 10.25 -22.01
CA ALA A 109 -5.39 11.39 -22.90
C ALA A 109 -3.98 11.40 -23.51
N PHE A 110 -2.96 11.14 -22.68
CA PHE A 110 -1.58 11.03 -23.15
C PHE A 110 -1.38 9.89 -24.15
N TYR A 111 -1.97 8.72 -23.90
CA TYR A 111 -1.95 7.60 -24.84
C TYR A 111 -2.61 7.97 -26.17
N TYR A 112 -3.79 8.59 -26.13
CA TYR A 112 -4.49 9.04 -27.33
C TYR A 112 -3.66 10.03 -28.15
N LEU A 113 -2.97 10.97 -27.50
CA LEU A 113 -2.08 11.92 -28.17
C LEU A 113 -0.88 11.26 -28.85
N LEU A 114 -0.39 10.12 -28.32
CA LEU A 114 0.73 9.38 -28.90
C LEU A 114 0.30 8.41 -30.00
N CYS A 115 -0.83 7.72 -29.80
CA CYS A 115 -1.23 6.58 -30.63
C CYS A 115 -2.38 6.91 -31.59
N GLY A 116 -3.09 8.02 -31.40
CA GLY A 116 -4.25 8.42 -32.20
C GLY A 116 -5.54 7.63 -31.91
N GLU A 117 -5.52 6.72 -30.95
CA GLU A 117 -6.66 5.87 -30.58
C GLU A 117 -6.81 5.72 -29.07
N ILE A 118 -8.02 5.37 -28.63
CA ILE A 118 -8.33 5.02 -27.25
C ILE A 118 -8.19 3.50 -27.14
N PRO A 119 -7.36 2.97 -26.22
CA PRO A 119 -7.22 1.54 -26.06
C PRO A 119 -8.53 0.97 -25.52
N GLN A 120 -8.78 -0.30 -25.78
CA GLN A 120 -9.93 -0.99 -25.23
C GLN A 120 -9.82 -1.02 -23.70
N LEU A 121 -10.64 -0.21 -23.03
CA LEU A 121 -10.59 -0.01 -21.58
C LEU A 121 -11.24 -1.14 -20.79
N VAL A 122 -12.18 -1.85 -21.42
CA VAL A 122 -12.95 -2.90 -20.78
C VAL A 122 -13.05 -4.08 -21.72
N ASP A 123 -12.82 -5.27 -21.18
CA ASP A 123 -13.16 -6.52 -21.86
C ASP A 123 -14.69 -6.70 -21.83
N PRO A 124 -15.38 -6.73 -23.00
CA PRO A 124 -16.81 -6.99 -23.13
C PRO A 124 -17.29 -8.22 -22.36
N ALA A 125 -16.43 -9.24 -22.19
CA ALA A 125 -16.74 -10.47 -21.47
C ALA A 125 -16.78 -10.29 -19.94
N HIS A 126 -16.15 -9.23 -19.42
CA HIS A 126 -16.01 -8.97 -17.98
C HIS A 126 -16.69 -7.66 -17.54
N VAL A 127 -17.49 -7.04 -18.41
CA VAL A 127 -18.15 -5.78 -18.07
C VAL A 127 -19.28 -6.04 -17.08
N VAL A 128 -19.17 -5.42 -15.91
CA VAL A 128 -20.30 -5.19 -15.02
C VAL A 128 -21.14 -4.03 -15.60
N THR A 129 -21.80 -4.25 -16.75
CA THR A 129 -22.58 -3.23 -17.48
C THR A 129 -24.06 -3.26 -17.14
N SER A 130 -24.55 -4.31 -16.46
CA SER A 130 -25.97 -4.36 -16.15
C SER A 130 -26.29 -3.35 -15.03
N PRO A 131 -27.29 -2.46 -15.20
CA PRO A 131 -27.66 -1.47 -14.19
C PRO A 131 -27.98 -2.06 -12.80
N GLY A 132 -28.22 -3.37 -12.71
CA GLY A 132 -28.47 -4.09 -11.46
C GLY A 132 -27.23 -4.54 -10.68
N GLN A 133 -26.01 -4.46 -11.23
CA GLN A 133 -24.80 -5.03 -10.63
C GLN A 133 -23.86 -4.02 -9.97
N TRP A 134 -24.30 -2.78 -9.74
CA TRP A 134 -23.51 -1.74 -9.05
C TRP A 134 -22.95 -2.20 -7.69
N TYR A 135 -23.65 -3.12 -7.01
CA TYR A 135 -23.23 -3.69 -5.73
C TYR A 135 -21.92 -4.49 -5.85
N LEU A 136 -21.59 -5.03 -7.03
CA LEU A 136 -20.32 -5.74 -7.24
C LEU A 136 -19.13 -4.80 -7.12
N GLY A 137 -19.24 -3.56 -7.59
CA GLY A 137 -18.20 -2.55 -7.40
C GLY A 137 -17.95 -2.24 -5.93
N VAL A 138 -19.02 -2.16 -5.13
CA VAL A 138 -18.93 -2.01 -3.67
C VAL A 138 -18.26 -3.22 -3.02
N LEU A 139 -18.63 -4.44 -3.44
CA LEU A 139 -18.02 -5.67 -2.91
C LEU A 139 -16.54 -5.78 -3.27
N VAL A 140 -16.14 -5.43 -4.50
CA VAL A 140 -14.73 -5.39 -4.92
C VAL A 140 -13.96 -4.34 -4.13
N PHE A 141 -14.53 -3.14 -3.97
CA PHE A 141 -13.93 -2.10 -3.16
C PHE A 141 -13.70 -2.57 -1.71
N LEU A 142 -14.71 -3.16 -1.07
CA LEU A 142 -14.59 -3.69 0.29
C LEU A 142 -13.57 -4.84 0.37
N TYR A 143 -13.54 -5.71 -0.64
CA TYR A 143 -12.57 -6.78 -0.74
C TYR A 143 -11.14 -6.24 -0.78
N ILE A 144 -10.85 -5.27 -1.66
CA ILE A 144 -9.52 -4.65 -1.76
C ILE A 144 -9.19 -3.90 -0.47
N PHE A 145 -10.14 -3.17 0.10
CA PHE A 145 -9.94 -2.43 1.36
C PHE A 145 -9.52 -3.36 2.51
N ILE A 146 -10.18 -4.51 2.64
CA ILE A 146 -9.95 -5.46 3.75
C ILE A 146 -8.75 -6.38 3.47
N PHE A 147 -8.63 -6.91 2.25
CA PHE A 147 -7.71 -8.01 1.95
C PHE A 147 -6.44 -7.59 1.22
N SER A 148 -6.34 -6.34 0.77
CA SER A 148 -5.10 -5.77 0.20
C SER A 148 -4.66 -4.55 1.02
N ALA A 149 -5.44 -3.46 1.01
CA ALA A 149 -5.04 -2.21 1.63
C ALA A 149 -4.73 -2.35 3.14
N LEU A 150 -5.57 -3.09 3.89
CA LEU A 150 -5.31 -3.37 5.32
C LEU A 150 -4.08 -4.27 5.53
N GLY A 151 -3.87 -5.25 4.63
CA GLY A 151 -2.75 -6.19 4.67
C GLY A 151 -1.40 -5.55 4.38
N GLU A 152 -1.40 -4.38 3.74
CA GLU A 152 -0.22 -3.68 3.30
C GLU A 152 0.06 -2.37 4.08
N GLU A 153 -0.94 -1.48 4.19
CA GLU A 153 -0.70 -0.09 4.59
C GLU A 153 -0.34 0.08 6.07
N ILE A 154 -0.75 -0.83 6.96
CA ILE A 154 -0.29 -0.82 8.37
C ILE A 154 1.23 -1.07 8.41
N GLY A 155 1.73 -1.96 7.56
CA GLY A 155 3.16 -2.19 7.41
C GLY A 155 3.86 -1.00 6.76
N TRP A 156 3.49 -0.68 5.52
CA TRP A 156 4.21 0.30 4.71
C TRP A 156 4.13 1.71 5.28
N ARG A 157 2.91 2.20 5.57
CA ARG A 157 2.66 3.59 5.99
C ARG A 157 2.49 3.68 7.51
N GLY A 158 2.13 2.59 8.17
CA GLY A 158 2.01 2.52 9.62
C GLY A 158 3.36 2.35 10.32
N TYR A 159 4.24 1.50 9.79
CA TYR A 159 5.51 1.14 10.42
C TYR A 159 6.76 1.67 9.69
N ALA A 160 6.92 1.32 8.41
CA ALA A 160 8.18 1.54 7.68
C ALA A 160 8.41 3.01 7.31
N LEU A 161 7.42 3.65 6.69
CA LEU A 161 7.50 5.04 6.24
C LEU A 161 7.87 6.02 7.36
N PRO A 162 7.22 6.07 8.54
CA PRO A 162 7.61 7.00 9.59
C PRO A 162 9.06 6.82 10.04
N ARG A 163 9.55 5.58 10.11
CA ARG A 163 10.93 5.28 10.50
C ARG A 163 11.93 5.70 9.41
N LEU A 164 11.59 5.51 8.13
CA LEU A 164 12.39 5.99 7.00
C LEU A 164 12.43 7.52 6.93
N LEU A 165 11.30 8.20 7.20
CA LEU A 165 11.21 9.66 7.17
C LEU A 165 12.17 10.33 8.15
N ILE A 166 12.38 9.73 9.33
CA ILE A 166 13.29 10.27 10.36
C ILE A 166 14.73 10.37 9.86
N ASP A 167 15.21 9.36 9.13
CA ASP A 167 16.62 9.27 8.73
C ASP A 167 16.90 9.79 7.31
N TRP A 168 15.90 9.77 6.43
CA TRP A 168 16.12 9.95 4.99
C TRP A 168 15.32 11.12 4.39
N GLY A 169 14.35 11.68 5.11
CA GLY A 169 13.44 12.70 4.58
C GLY A 169 12.48 12.16 3.50
N SER A 170 11.53 12.99 3.06
CA SER A 170 10.41 12.54 2.21
C SER A 170 10.84 11.83 0.93
N LEU A 171 11.66 12.48 0.09
CA LEU A 171 12.02 11.93 -1.22
C LEU A 171 12.74 10.57 -1.10
N ARG A 172 13.80 10.49 -0.31
CA ARG A 172 14.57 9.25 -0.17
C ARG A 172 13.76 8.16 0.53
N ALA A 173 12.97 8.51 1.57
CA ALA A 173 12.08 7.54 2.21
C ALA A 173 11.07 6.94 1.24
N SER A 174 10.44 7.78 0.39
CA SER A 174 9.52 7.31 -0.64
C SER A 174 10.20 6.40 -1.67
N LEU A 175 11.39 6.76 -2.16
CA LEU A 175 12.11 5.97 -3.15
C LEU A 175 12.57 4.62 -2.57
N ILE A 176 13.13 4.61 -1.36
CA ILE A 176 13.52 3.37 -0.66
C ILE A 176 12.30 2.48 -0.46
N LEU A 177 11.21 3.03 0.07
CA LEU A 177 10.00 2.26 0.31
C LEU A 177 9.37 1.77 -1.00
N GLY A 178 9.40 2.57 -2.06
CA GLY A 178 8.90 2.19 -3.38
C GLY A 178 9.69 1.02 -3.99
N ILE A 179 11.02 1.05 -3.88
CA ILE A 179 11.87 -0.08 -4.31
C ILE A 179 11.53 -1.34 -3.51
N CYS A 180 11.47 -1.26 -2.17
CA CYS A 180 11.11 -2.40 -1.34
C CYS A 180 9.71 -2.93 -1.68
N TRP A 181 8.74 -2.04 -1.87
CA TRP A 181 7.38 -2.43 -2.22
C TRP A 181 7.30 -3.08 -3.60
N PHE A 182 8.02 -2.58 -4.61
CA PHE A 182 8.14 -3.24 -5.91
C PHE A 182 8.77 -4.63 -5.80
N ILE A 183 9.89 -4.76 -5.09
CA ILE A 183 10.56 -6.04 -4.91
C ILE A 183 9.61 -7.04 -4.25
N TRP A 184 8.86 -6.62 -3.22
CA TRP A 184 7.89 -7.47 -2.52
C TRP A 184 6.85 -8.10 -3.46
N HIS A 185 6.41 -7.39 -4.51
CA HIS A 185 5.45 -7.89 -5.50
C HIS A 185 6.05 -8.87 -6.52
N LEU A 186 7.37 -8.98 -6.64
CA LEU A 186 8.00 -9.74 -7.72
C LEU A 186 7.44 -11.15 -7.90
N PRO A 187 7.24 -11.99 -6.85
CA PRO A 187 6.69 -13.32 -7.05
C PRO A 187 5.35 -13.37 -7.80
N LEU A 188 4.51 -12.34 -7.69
CA LEU A 188 3.20 -12.27 -8.35
C LEU A 188 3.31 -12.33 -9.88
N PHE A 189 4.42 -11.87 -10.46
CA PHE A 189 4.67 -11.92 -11.91
C PHE A 189 4.89 -13.34 -12.45
N TRP A 190 5.09 -14.32 -11.57
CA TRP A 190 5.27 -15.73 -11.94
C TRP A 190 4.16 -16.65 -11.41
N ILE A 191 3.23 -16.14 -10.59
CA ILE A 191 2.06 -16.90 -10.16
C ILE A 191 1.08 -17.01 -11.33
N ALA A 192 0.86 -18.24 -11.81
CA ALA A 192 -0.06 -18.52 -12.91
C ALA A 192 -1.47 -17.96 -12.64
N GLY A 193 -1.99 -17.18 -13.59
CA GLY A 193 -3.32 -16.57 -13.50
C GLY A 193 -3.37 -15.26 -12.71
N ASN A 194 -2.25 -14.77 -12.18
CA ASN A 194 -2.21 -13.47 -11.53
C ASN A 194 -2.16 -12.33 -12.57
N PHE A 195 -2.89 -11.24 -12.34
CA PHE A 195 -2.93 -10.11 -13.29
C PHE A 195 -1.56 -9.44 -13.50
N HIS A 196 -0.66 -9.51 -12.51
CA HIS A 196 0.70 -8.96 -12.62
C HIS A 196 1.48 -9.60 -13.78
N GLN A 197 1.19 -10.85 -14.16
CA GLN A 197 1.84 -11.51 -15.31
C GLN A 197 1.64 -10.75 -16.63
N GLN A 198 0.57 -9.96 -16.73
CA GLN A 198 0.24 -9.18 -17.92
C GLN A 198 0.80 -7.76 -17.89
N LEU A 199 1.41 -7.34 -16.77
CA LEU A 199 1.94 -5.99 -16.60
C LEU A 199 3.42 -5.94 -17.01
N PRO A 200 3.84 -4.97 -17.85
CA PRO A 200 5.26 -4.75 -18.09
C PRO A 200 5.94 -4.25 -16.81
N TRP A 201 7.01 -4.92 -16.39
CA TRP A 201 7.65 -4.66 -15.11
C TRP A 201 8.14 -3.22 -14.96
N THR A 202 8.65 -2.62 -16.05
CA THR A 202 9.12 -1.24 -16.06
C THR A 202 8.00 -0.27 -15.74
N TRP A 203 6.80 -0.45 -16.32
CA TRP A 203 5.66 0.42 -16.06
C TRP A 203 5.13 0.22 -14.63
N PHE A 204 5.07 -1.02 -14.15
CA PHE A 204 4.69 -1.30 -12.77
C PHE A 204 5.68 -0.71 -11.76
N PHE A 205 6.98 -0.80 -12.02
CA PHE A 205 8.02 -0.16 -11.21
C PHE A 205 7.82 1.35 -11.15
N LEU A 206 7.68 2.02 -12.30
CA LEU A 206 7.47 3.47 -12.35
C LEU A 206 6.18 3.89 -11.63
N GLN A 207 5.10 3.11 -11.78
CA GLN A 207 3.84 3.30 -11.07
C GLN A 207 4.04 3.20 -9.55
N ILE A 208 4.67 2.13 -9.04
CA ILE A 208 4.92 1.95 -7.61
C ILE A 208 5.77 3.09 -7.05
N MET A 209 6.79 3.54 -7.78
CA MET A 209 7.65 4.64 -7.36
C MET A 209 6.87 5.96 -7.27
N GLY A 210 6.05 6.27 -8.28
CA GLY A 210 5.16 7.43 -8.28
C GLY A 210 4.13 7.38 -7.15
N MET A 211 3.50 6.22 -6.95
CA MET A 211 2.53 6.00 -5.87
C MET A 211 3.20 6.16 -4.50
N SER A 212 4.40 5.64 -4.29
CA SER A 212 5.11 5.79 -3.01
C SER A 212 5.35 7.25 -2.62
N LEU A 213 5.62 8.13 -3.60
CA LEU A 213 5.69 9.57 -3.40
C LEU A 213 4.34 10.17 -3.01
N LEU A 214 3.26 9.79 -3.71
CA LEU A 214 1.90 10.26 -3.41
C LEU A 214 1.44 9.81 -2.01
N TYR A 215 1.70 8.56 -1.63
CA TYR A 215 1.43 8.09 -0.26
C TYR A 215 2.18 8.90 0.79
N THR A 216 3.44 9.23 0.54
CA THR A 216 4.23 10.06 1.46
C THR A 216 3.68 11.46 1.55
N TRP A 217 3.19 12.03 0.44
CA TRP A 217 2.50 13.31 0.44
C TRP A 217 1.20 13.26 1.26
N PHE A 218 0.33 12.28 1.01
CA PHE A 218 -0.89 12.08 1.81
C PHE A 218 -0.57 11.91 3.29
N TYR A 219 0.43 11.09 3.61
CA TYR A 219 0.91 10.88 4.97
C TYR A 219 1.22 12.21 5.67
N HIS A 220 1.96 13.12 5.03
CA HIS A 220 2.25 14.43 5.60
C HIS A 220 0.99 15.31 5.73
N ARG A 221 0.11 15.28 4.73
CA ARG A 221 -1.13 16.10 4.72
C ARG A 221 -2.18 15.64 5.74
N THR A 222 -2.14 14.37 6.13
CA THR A 222 -3.11 13.77 7.04
C THR A 222 -2.49 13.33 8.37
N GLN A 223 -1.27 13.77 8.67
CA GLN A 223 -0.56 13.46 9.92
C GLN A 223 -0.42 11.93 10.15
N GLY A 224 -0.20 11.19 9.08
CA GLY A 224 -0.03 9.75 9.11
C GLY A 224 -1.33 8.96 9.31
N ASN A 225 -2.48 9.52 8.99
CA ASN A 225 -3.77 8.81 9.05
C ASN A 225 -3.76 7.62 8.07
N LEU A 226 -3.90 6.41 8.61
CA LEU A 226 -3.84 5.15 7.86
C LEU A 226 -5.14 4.83 7.13
N PHE A 227 -6.29 5.30 7.63
CA PHE A 227 -7.54 5.17 6.89
C PHE A 227 -7.46 5.86 5.53
N ILE A 228 -6.86 7.05 5.46
CA ILE A 228 -6.66 7.77 4.19
C ILE A 228 -5.70 7.04 3.26
N ALA A 229 -4.62 6.46 3.80
CA ALA A 229 -3.72 5.62 3.01
C ALA A 229 -4.45 4.41 2.43
N MET A 230 -5.22 3.69 3.25
CA MET A 230 -6.01 2.55 2.79
C MET A 230 -7.08 2.96 1.77
N LEU A 231 -7.77 4.07 1.98
CA LEU A 231 -8.77 4.58 1.04
C LEU A 231 -8.13 4.95 -0.31
N PHE A 232 -6.95 5.59 -0.30
CA PHE A 232 -6.21 5.88 -1.52
C PHE A 232 -5.74 4.60 -2.22
N HIS A 233 -5.27 3.62 -1.45
CA HIS A 233 -4.89 2.30 -1.96
C HIS A 233 -6.07 1.65 -2.68
N THR A 234 -7.20 1.51 -2.01
CA THR A 234 -8.38 0.86 -2.57
C THR A 234 -8.94 1.61 -3.76
N SER A 235 -8.96 2.94 -3.73
CA SER A 235 -9.47 3.75 -4.85
C SER A 235 -8.54 3.73 -6.07
N GLY A 236 -7.27 3.39 -5.89
CA GLY A 236 -6.27 3.30 -6.95
C GLY A 236 -6.11 1.93 -7.59
N ASN A 237 -6.84 0.91 -7.10
CA ASN A 237 -6.93 -0.43 -7.69
C ASN A 237 -8.27 -0.59 -8.41
#